data_AF-A0A356NS56-F1
#
_entry.id   AF-A0A356NS56-F1
#
_cell.length_a   1.000
_cell.length_b   1.000
_cell.length_c   1.000
_cell.angle_alpha   90.00
_cell.angle_beta   90.00
_cell.angle_gamma   90.00
#
_symmetry.space_group_name_H-M   'P 1'
#
loop_
_entity.id
_entity.type
_entity.pdbx_description
1 polymer ?
#
loop_
_entity_poly.entity_id
_entity_poly.type
_entity_poly.pdbx_seq_one_letter_code
_entity_poly.pdbx_strand_id
1 'polypeptide(L)' 'GAQTEKHQRRMMGEIAKLTAGSNGSLDPADFDRTVATLLKGGSDPVITKKPDGAWTHMITDKAL' A
#
# COMPACT_ATOMS: atom_id res chain seq x y z
N GLY A 1 -32.52 -3.29 6.23
CA GLY A 1 -31.39 -3.56 5.33
C GLY A 1 -31.73 -3.04 3.95
N ALA A 2 -31.01 -2.00 3.52
CA ALA A 2 -30.78 -1.56 2.15
C ALA A 2 -30.02 -0.23 2.29
N GLN A 3 -28.71 -0.22 2.04
CA GLN A 3 -27.94 1.02 1.97
C GLN A 3 -28.43 1.82 0.75
N THR A 4 -28.79 3.09 0.94
CA THR A 4 -29.24 3.97 -0.14
C THR A 4 -28.06 4.47 -0.96
N GLU A 5 -28.30 4.86 -2.21
CA GLU A 5 -27.27 5.47 -3.07
C GLU A 5 -26.60 6.68 -2.39
N LYS A 6 -27.37 7.49 -1.65
CA LYS A 6 -26.84 8.61 -0.86
C LYS A 6 -25.77 8.16 0.13
N HIS A 7 -25.96 7.02 0.80
CA HIS A 7 -24.97 6.49 1.72
C HIS A 7 -23.75 5.91 0.98
N GLN A 8 -23.96 5.24 -0.16
CA GLN A 8 -22.87 4.73 -1.00
C GLN A 8 -21.97 5.85 -1.52
N ARG A 9 -22.55 6.95 -2.03
CA ARG A 9 -21.78 8.12 -2.49
C ARG A 9 -20.94 8.75 -1.37
N ARG A 10 -21.51 8.87 -0.16
CA ARG A 10 -20.77 9.35 1.01
C ARG A 10 -19.61 8.42 1.36
N MET A 11 -19.85 7.10 1.42
CA MET A 11 -18.78 6.11 1.72
C MET A 11 -17.66 6.14 0.67
N MET A 12 -18.00 6.19 -0.62
CA MET A 12 -17.00 6.32 -1.68
C MET A 12 -16.23 7.62 -1.59
N GLY A 13 -16.87 8.72 -1.20
CA GLY A 13 -16.20 9.99 -0.93
C GLY A 13 -15.19 9.89 0.23
N GLU A 14 -15.54 9.20 1.32
CA GLU A 14 -14.61 8.98 2.43
C GLU A 14 -13.44 8.07 2.01
N ILE A 15 -13.68 7.02 1.22
CA ILE A 15 -12.63 6.15 0.67
C ILE A 15 -11.70 6.95 -0.24
N ALA A 16 -12.24 7.79 -1.12
CA ALA A 16 -11.44 8.60 -2.04
C ALA A 16 -10.50 9.57 -1.31
N LYS A 17 -10.88 10.06 -0.11
CA LYS A 17 -9.99 10.89 0.72
C LYS A 17 -8.77 10.13 1.22
N LEU A 18 -8.89 8.83 1.51
CA LEU A 18 -7.78 8.00 1.97
C LEU A 18 -6.69 7.84 0.90
N THR A 19 -7.07 7.96 -0.37
CA THR A 19 -6.18 7.81 -1.52
C THR A 19 -5.92 9.13 -2.25
N ALA A 20 -6.44 10.24 -1.73
CA ALA A 20 -6.34 11.54 -2.40
C ALA A 20 -4.88 11.97 -2.52
N GLY A 21 -4.45 12.33 -3.73
CA GLY A 21 -3.08 12.72 -4.04
C GLY A 21 -2.11 11.55 -4.32
N SER A 22 -2.58 10.29 -4.21
CA SER A 22 -1.83 9.12 -4.66
C SER A 22 -2.26 8.71 -6.06
N ASN A 23 -1.30 8.28 -6.88
CA ASN A 23 -1.52 7.62 -8.18
C ASN A 23 -1.41 6.08 -8.07
N GLY A 24 -1.33 5.55 -6.84
CA GLY A 24 -1.19 4.11 -6.58
C GLY A 24 0.20 3.54 -6.86
N SER A 25 1.21 4.35 -7.22
CA SER A 25 2.59 3.87 -7.30
C SER A 25 3.15 3.64 -5.90
N LEU A 26 3.81 2.49 -5.70
CA LEU A 26 4.62 2.21 -4.51
C LEU A 26 5.75 3.26 -4.39
N ASP A 27 5.98 3.83 -3.22
CA ASP A 27 7.23 4.55 -2.95
C ASP A 27 8.31 3.51 -2.58
N PRO A 28 9.47 3.44 -3.28
CA PRO A 28 10.56 2.54 -2.90
C PRO A 28 10.98 2.67 -1.43
N ALA A 29 10.87 3.86 -0.83
CA ALA A 29 11.14 4.08 0.59
C ALA A 29 10.16 3.34 1.52
N ASP A 30 8.91 3.15 1.09
CA ASP A 30 7.91 2.39 1.84
C ASP A 30 8.22 0.89 1.86
N PHE A 31 8.79 0.36 0.77
CA PHE A 31 9.33 -1.00 0.72
C PHE A 31 10.49 -1.16 1.72
N ASP A 32 11.47 -0.26 1.68
CA ASP A 32 12.62 -0.32 2.59
C ASP A 32 12.20 -0.19 4.06
N ARG A 33 11.23 0.68 4.37
CA ARG A 33 10.65 0.79 5.71
C ARG A 33 9.98 -0.50 6.16
N THR A 34 9.27 -1.18 5.27
CA THR A 34 8.63 -2.47 5.55
C THR A 34 9.68 -3.54 5.83
N VAL A 35 10.69 -3.67 4.97
CA VAL A 35 11.81 -4.59 5.18
C VAL A 35 12.49 -4.34 6.52
N ALA A 36 12.77 -3.08 6.86
CA ALA A 36 13.39 -2.71 8.13
C ALA A 36 12.51 -3.10 9.33
N THR A 37 11.19 -2.91 9.23
CA THR A 37 10.23 -3.30 10.27
C THR A 37 10.23 -4.81 10.48
N LEU A 38 10.20 -5.59 9.39
CA LEU A 38 10.16 -7.05 9.44
C LEU A 38 11.48 -7.67 9.94
N LEU A 39 12.62 -7.04 9.64
CA LEU A 39 13.93 -7.45 10.16
C LEU A 39 14.12 -7.12 11.65
N LYS A 40 13.42 -6.09 12.16
CA LYS A 40 13.56 -5.61 13.55
C LYS A 40 12.73 -6.37 14.58
N GLY A 41 12.10 -7.49 14.23
CA GLY A 41 11.19 -8.27 15.09
C GLY A 41 11.78 -8.86 16.39
N GLY A 42 12.91 -8.37 16.87
CA GLY A 42 13.52 -8.77 18.14
C GLY A 42 14.16 -10.15 18.04
N SER A 43 13.82 -11.04 18.97
CA SER A 43 14.27 -12.44 18.98
C SER A 43 13.73 -13.27 17.83
N ASP A 44 12.61 -12.85 17.22
CA ASP A 44 11.89 -13.60 16.19
C ASP A 44 11.56 -12.69 15.00
N PRO A 45 12.59 -12.26 14.23
CA PRO A 45 12.36 -11.46 13.05
C PRO A 45 11.56 -12.25 12.00
N VAL A 46 10.59 -11.58 11.37
CA VAL A 46 9.69 -12.20 10.39
C VAL A 46 10.46 -12.65 9.15
N ILE A 47 11.49 -11.87 8.78
CA ILE A 47 12.43 -12.20 7.70
C ILE A 47 13.86 -12.15 8.24
N THR A 48 14.74 -12.99 7.70
CA THR A 48 16.16 -13.06 8.12
C THR A 48 17.10 -12.30 7.20
N LYS A 49 16.64 -11.88 6.01
CA LYS A 49 17.39 -11.08 5.04
C LYS A 49 16.47 -10.23 4.19
N LYS A 50 17.01 -9.16 3.60
CA LYS A 50 16.30 -8.36 2.59
C LYS A 50 16.03 -9.23 1.35
N PRO A 51 14.80 -9.22 0.81
CA PRO A 51 14.50 -9.95 -0.42
C PRO A 51 14.92 -9.14 -1.65
N ASP A 52 15.42 -9.85 -2.67
CA ASP A 52 15.83 -9.27 -3.95
C ASP A 52 14.70 -9.39 -4.98
N GLY A 53 14.47 -8.33 -5.77
CA GLY A 53 13.46 -8.34 -6.84
C GLY A 53 12.01 -8.49 -6.36
N ALA A 54 11.71 -8.18 -5.09
CA ALA A 54 10.40 -8.40 -4.49
C ALA A 54 9.30 -7.42 -4.92
N TRP A 55 9.63 -6.39 -5.71
CA TRP A 55 8.69 -5.42 -6.25
C TRP A 55 9.20 -4.85 -7.59
N THR A 56 8.29 -4.28 -8.39
CA THR A 56 8.62 -3.59 -9.64
C THR A 56 7.55 -2.53 -9.97
N HIS A 57 7.95 -1.48 -10.69
CA HIS A 57 7.03 -0.49 -11.26
C HIS A 57 6.65 -0.74 -12.71
N MET A 58 7.19 -1.77 -13.38
CA MET A 58 7.08 -1.92 -14.83
C MET A 58 5.64 -1.83 -15.38
N ILE A 59 4.64 -2.29 -14.62
CA ILE A 59 3.23 -2.20 -15.04
C ILE A 59 2.61 -0.87 -14.64
N THR A 60 2.87 -0.37 -13.43
CA THR A 60 2.37 0.92 -12.96
C THR A 60 2.90 2.07 -13.82
N ASP A 61 4.17 2.03 -14.20
CA ASP A 61 4.80 3.02 -15.10
C ASP A 61 4.19 3.00 -16.51
N LYS A 62 3.66 1.86 -16.96
CA LYS A 62 2.95 1.77 -18.25
C LYS A 62 1.50 2.23 -18.18
N ALA A 63 0.93 2.26 -16.97
CA ALA A 63 -0.47 2.58 -16.75
C ALA A 63 -0.70 4.08 -16.44
N LEU A 64 0.35 4.78 -16.00
CA LEU A 64 0.37 6.21 -15.69
C LEU A 64 0.92 7.02 -16.88
#